data_AF-A0A7W0UPM9-F1
#
_entry.id   AF-A0A7W0UPM9-F1
#
_cell.length_a   1.000
_cell.length_b   1.000
_cell.length_c   1.000
_cell.angle_alpha   90.00
_cell.angle_beta   90.00
_cell.angle_gamma   90.00
#
_symmetry.space_group_name_H-M   'P 1'
#
loop_
_entity.id
_entity.type
_entity.pdbx_description
1 polymer ?
#
loop_
_entity_poly.entity_id
_entity_poly.type
_entity_poly.pdbx_seq_one_letter_code
_entity_poly.pdbx_strand_id
1 'polypeptide(L)'
;LSGELRDFVVVVGAHEQQHLAFLKKALGSKARAKPRLVFGKATTDPDAFLKAAVALEDTGVAAYNGQATNLTRGALAVAAKIVSVEGRHAAWIRTIAGKSPAADATDPAMTEAQALAALRSTGFLRS
;
A
#
# COMPACT_ATOMS: atom_id res chain seq x y z
N LEU A 1 -12.26 3.23 15.57
CA LEU A 1 -11.00 2.49 15.82
C LEU A 1 -10.43 2.95 17.16
N SER A 2 -9.76 2.07 17.89
CA SER A 2 -9.17 2.33 19.22
C SER A 2 -7.83 1.61 19.36
N GLY A 3 -7.03 2.00 20.35
CA GLY A 3 -5.73 1.38 20.63
C GLY A 3 -4.76 1.48 19.45
N GLU A 4 -3.91 0.46 19.32
CA GLU A 4 -2.83 0.41 18.32
C GLU A 4 -3.34 0.55 16.88
N LEU A 5 -4.52 0.01 16.56
CA LEU A 5 -5.11 0.16 15.23
C LEU A 5 -5.44 1.62 14.90
N ARG A 6 -5.81 2.44 15.89
CA ARG A 6 -6.01 3.88 15.68
C ARG A 6 -4.67 4.58 15.41
N ASP A 7 -3.63 4.23 16.15
CA ASP A 7 -2.31 4.83 15.99
C ASP A 7 -1.72 4.50 14.61
N PHE A 8 -1.89 3.25 14.18
CA PHE A 8 -1.57 2.83 12.81
C PHE A 8 -2.24 3.73 11.77
N VAL A 9 -3.56 3.95 11.86
CA VAL A 9 -4.29 4.80 10.88
C VAL A 9 -3.75 6.22 10.83
N VAL A 10 -3.46 6.82 11.99
CA VAL A 10 -2.96 8.19 12.06
C VAL A 10 -1.58 8.29 11.42
N VAL A 11 -0.67 7.38 11.77
CA VAL A 11 0.71 7.40 11.30
C VAL A 11 0.79 7.02 9.82
N VAL A 12 0.22 5.87 9.44
CA VAL A 12 0.27 5.36 8.07
C VAL A 12 -0.52 6.26 7.13
N GLY A 13 -1.71 6.73 7.54
CA GLY A 13 -2.49 7.68 6.76
C GLY A 13 -1.71 8.97 6.42
N ALA A 14 -0.89 9.48 7.35
CA ALA A 14 -0.03 10.62 7.09
C ALA A 14 1.12 10.29 6.13
N HIS A 15 1.76 9.13 6.29
CA HIS A 15 2.80 8.66 5.37
C HIS A 15 2.26 8.45 3.95
N GLU A 16 1.07 7.88 3.79
CA GLU A 16 0.45 7.67 2.47
C GLU A 16 0.18 8.99 1.72
N GLN A 17 -0.18 10.06 2.44
CA GLN A 17 -0.28 11.38 1.81
C GLN A 17 1.09 11.90 1.34
N GLN A 18 2.15 11.65 2.12
CA GLN A 18 3.51 12.03 1.76
C GLN A 18 4.04 11.19 0.59
N HIS A 19 3.80 9.88 0.57
CA HIS A 19 4.12 8.99 -0.55
C HIS A 19 3.43 9.47 -1.82
N LEU A 20 2.12 9.75 -1.76
CA LEU A 20 1.36 10.28 -2.89
C LEU A 20 1.92 11.61 -3.40
N ALA A 21 2.24 12.55 -2.50
CA ALA A 21 2.82 13.83 -2.87
C ALA A 21 4.19 13.66 -3.55
N PHE A 22 5.03 12.77 -3.03
CA PHE A 22 6.33 12.45 -3.57
C PHE A 22 6.23 11.81 -4.96
N LEU A 23 5.33 10.84 -5.17
CA LEU A 23 5.07 10.23 -6.47
C LEU A 23 4.51 11.23 -7.49
N LYS A 24 3.56 12.09 -7.09
CA LYS A 24 3.04 13.15 -7.97
C LYS A 24 4.13 14.10 -8.43
N LYS A 25 5.03 14.49 -7.51
CA LYS A 25 6.18 15.34 -7.84
C LYS A 25 7.13 14.64 -8.82
N ALA A 26 7.42 13.35 -8.60
CA ALA A 26 8.30 12.58 -9.48
C ALA A 26 7.71 12.34 -10.88
N LEU A 27 6.39 12.12 -10.97
CA LEU A 27 5.70 11.85 -12.23
C LEU A 27 5.35 13.13 -13.03
N GLY A 28 5.17 14.27 -12.35
CA GLY A 28 4.80 15.53 -13.00
C GLY A 28 3.52 15.38 -13.83
N SER A 29 3.56 15.82 -15.08
CA SER A 29 2.43 15.69 -16.02
C SER A 29 2.08 14.25 -16.40
N LYS A 30 2.94 13.27 -16.10
CA LYS A 30 2.67 11.83 -16.32
C LYS A 30 1.87 11.21 -15.18
N ALA A 31 1.62 11.94 -14.09
CA ALA A 31 0.80 11.45 -13.00
C ALA A 31 -0.63 11.19 -13.50
N ARG A 32 -1.12 9.97 -13.31
CA ARG A 32 -2.49 9.62 -13.70
C ARG A 32 -3.51 10.32 -12.81
N ALA A 33 -4.70 10.54 -13.36
CA ALA A 33 -5.83 11.03 -12.58
C ALA A 33 -6.15 10.07 -11.43
N LYS A 34 -6.53 10.63 -10.27
CA LYS A 34 -6.93 9.83 -9.10
C LYS A 34 -8.14 8.97 -9.48
N PRO A 35 -8.09 7.64 -9.28
CA PRO A 35 -9.25 6.79 -9.53
C PRO A 35 -10.36 7.06 -8.50
N ARG A 36 -11.59 6.71 -8.87
CA ARG A 36 -12.71 6.69 -7.91
C ARG A 36 -12.57 5.46 -7.02
N LEU A 37 -12.48 5.68 -5.71
CA LEU A 37 -12.37 4.62 -4.72
C LEU A 37 -13.66 4.53 -3.89
N VAL A 38 -14.10 3.30 -3.59
CA VAL A 38 -15.29 3.02 -2.78
C VAL A 38 -14.96 2.01 -1.69
N PHE A 39 -14.68 2.48 -0.48
CA PHE A 39 -14.18 1.62 0.60
C PHE A 39 -15.28 0.88 1.38
N GLY A 40 -16.55 1.31 1.28
CA GLY A 40 -17.68 0.64 1.91
C GLY A 40 -17.48 0.38 3.41
N LYS A 41 -17.65 -0.87 3.84
CA LYS A 41 -17.49 -1.26 5.26
C LYS A 41 -16.06 -1.07 5.77
N ALA A 42 -15.05 -1.04 4.90
CA ALA A 42 -13.66 -0.88 5.33
C ALA A 42 -13.39 0.47 6.02
N THR A 43 -14.28 1.46 5.89
CA THR A 43 -14.16 2.75 6.61
C THR A 43 -15.06 2.85 7.84
N THR A 44 -15.94 1.88 8.08
CA THR A 44 -16.94 1.95 9.16
C THR A 44 -16.86 0.79 10.14
N ASP A 45 -16.21 -0.30 9.78
CA ASP A 45 -16.09 -1.52 10.57
C ASP A 45 -14.60 -1.83 10.85
N PRO A 46 -14.18 -1.94 12.13
CA PRO A 46 -12.78 -2.16 12.47
C PRO A 46 -12.16 -3.43 11.88
N ASP A 47 -12.90 -4.53 11.82
CA ASP A 47 -12.38 -5.81 11.32
C ASP A 47 -12.25 -5.76 9.79
N ALA A 48 -13.22 -5.14 9.12
CA ALA A 48 -13.15 -4.87 7.68
C ALA A 48 -12.00 -3.92 7.35
N PHE A 49 -11.77 -2.89 8.17
CA PHE A 49 -10.63 -1.99 8.05
C PHE A 49 -9.32 -2.76 8.17
N LEU A 50 -9.17 -3.57 9.23
CA LEU A 50 -7.94 -4.33 9.47
C LEU A 50 -7.62 -5.28 8.32
N LYS A 51 -8.62 -6.02 7.82
CA LYS A 51 -8.45 -6.91 6.65
C LYS A 51 -8.06 -6.13 5.40
N ALA A 52 -8.71 -4.98 5.16
CA ALA A 52 -8.42 -4.13 4.02
C ALA A 52 -7.00 -3.54 4.10
N ALA A 53 -6.59 -3.05 5.26
CA ALA A 53 -5.27 -2.48 5.49
C ALA A 53 -4.18 -3.53 5.24
N VAL A 54 -4.28 -4.74 5.81
CA VAL A 54 -3.33 -5.83 5.51
C VAL A 54 -3.22 -6.08 4.02
N ALA A 55 -4.36 -6.21 3.32
CA ALA A 55 -4.36 -6.49 1.89
C ALA A 55 -3.74 -5.34 1.06
N LEU A 56 -4.00 -4.09 1.43
CA LEU A 56 -3.48 -2.91 0.73
C LEU A 56 -1.97 -2.75 0.93
N GLU A 57 -1.49 -2.84 2.16
CA GLU A 57 -0.05 -2.72 2.48
C GLU A 57 0.75 -3.86 1.80
N ASP A 58 0.25 -5.10 1.87
CA ASP A 58 0.87 -6.26 1.21
C ASP A 58 0.93 -6.07 -0.32
N THR A 59 -0.15 -5.54 -0.90
CA THR A 59 -0.22 -5.25 -2.35
C THR A 59 0.72 -4.10 -2.73
N GLY A 60 0.84 -3.07 -1.90
CA GLY A 60 1.73 -1.93 -2.11
C GLY A 60 3.19 -2.37 -2.20
N VAL A 61 3.67 -3.13 -1.22
CA VAL A 61 5.02 -3.71 -1.21
C VAL A 61 5.26 -4.55 -2.46
N ALA A 62 4.34 -5.45 -2.79
CA ALA A 62 4.49 -6.34 -3.94
C ALA A 62 4.52 -5.59 -5.28
N ALA A 63 3.72 -4.52 -5.40
CA ALA A 63 3.69 -3.68 -6.59
C ALA A 63 5.01 -2.91 -6.78
N TYR A 64 5.57 -2.32 -5.72
CA TYR A 64 6.88 -1.66 -5.79
C TYR A 64 7.97 -2.63 -6.24
N ASN A 65 8.03 -3.82 -5.62
CA ASN A 65 9.03 -4.83 -5.95
C ASN A 65 8.90 -5.31 -7.41
N GLY A 66 7.68 -5.58 -7.87
CA GLY A 66 7.45 -6.04 -9.24
C GLY A 66 7.66 -5.00 -10.33
N GLN A 67 7.66 -3.71 -9.99
CA GLN A 67 7.99 -2.64 -10.92
C GLN A 67 9.47 -2.21 -10.88
N ALA A 68 10.27 -2.72 -9.95
CA ALA A 68 11.65 -2.27 -9.74
C ALA A 68 12.51 -2.29 -11.01
N THR A 69 12.37 -3.32 -11.85
CA THR A 69 13.12 -3.48 -13.11
C THR A 69 12.62 -2.60 -14.25
N ASN A 70 11.42 -2.03 -14.13
CA ASN A 70 10.83 -1.10 -15.10
C ASN A 70 11.23 0.37 -14.83
N LEU A 71 11.91 0.63 -13.70
CA LEU A 71 12.30 1.98 -13.30
C LEU A 71 13.71 2.33 -13.78
N THR A 72 13.91 3.60 -14.12
CA THR A 72 15.26 4.15 -14.27
C THR A 72 15.97 4.12 -12.91
N ARG A 73 17.31 4.17 -12.90
CA ARG A 73 18.09 4.16 -11.64
C ARG A 73 17.65 5.27 -10.65
N GLY A 74 17.34 6.47 -11.17
CA GLY A 74 16.86 7.57 -10.35
C GLY A 74 15.47 7.32 -9.76
N ALA A 75 14.54 6.78 -10.56
CA ALA A 75 13.20 6.43 -10.09
C ALA A 75 13.23 5.24 -9.13
N LEU A 76 14.13 4.28 -9.31
CA LEU A 76 14.32 3.17 -8.39
C LEU A 76 14.83 3.66 -7.03
N ALA A 77 15.78 4.60 -6.99
CA ALA A 77 16.26 5.17 -5.72
C ALA A 77 15.16 5.91 -4.93
N VAL A 78 14.21 6.51 -5.65
CA VAL A 78 12.99 7.14 -5.11
C VAL A 78 12.04 6.07 -4.57
N ALA A 79 11.70 5.06 -5.39
CA ALA A 79 10.81 3.97 -5.02
C ALA A 79 11.33 3.12 -3.84
N ALA A 80 12.64 2.87 -3.79
CA ALA A 80 13.30 2.10 -2.73
C ALA A 80 13.09 2.72 -1.33
N LYS A 81 13.02 4.06 -1.25
CA LYS A 81 12.74 4.76 0.02
C LYS A 81 11.30 4.54 0.48
N ILE A 82 10.35 4.48 -0.46
CA ILE A 82 8.93 4.27 -0.15
C ILE A 82 8.71 2.82 0.24
N VAL A 83 9.14 1.85 -0.57
CA VAL A 83 8.88 0.42 -0.30
C VAL A 83 9.48 -0.05 1.04
N SER A 84 10.59 0.55 1.49
CA SER A 84 11.16 0.28 2.82
C SER A 84 10.25 0.78 3.96
N VAL A 85 9.48 1.85 3.75
CA VAL A 85 8.46 2.33 4.69
C VAL A 85 7.21 1.44 4.62
N GLU A 86 6.73 1.13 3.43
CA GLU A 86 5.58 0.24 3.18
C GLU A 86 5.78 -1.14 3.81
N GLY A 87 6.98 -1.71 3.71
CA GLY A 87 7.30 -2.99 4.37
C GLY A 87 7.15 -2.93 5.89
N ARG A 88 7.44 -1.78 6.51
CA ARG A 88 7.22 -1.57 7.96
C ARG A 88 5.75 -1.37 8.28
N HIS A 89 4.98 -0.73 7.40
CA HIS A 89 3.52 -0.61 7.55
C HIS A 89 2.86 -1.99 7.47
N ALA A 90 3.22 -2.79 6.46
CA ALA A 90 2.77 -4.17 6.30
C ALA A 90 3.10 -5.03 7.55
N ALA A 91 4.33 -4.96 8.05
CA ALA A 91 4.73 -5.65 9.28
C ALA A 91 3.89 -5.22 10.50
N TRP A 92 3.63 -3.92 10.66
CA TRP A 92 2.86 -3.39 11.79
C TRP A 92 1.41 -3.85 11.73
N ILE A 93 0.73 -3.70 10.58
CA ILE A 93 -0.68 -4.09 10.45
C ILE A 93 -0.87 -5.61 10.54
N ARG A 94 0.09 -6.41 10.06
CA ARG A 94 0.10 -7.87 10.26
C ARG A 94 0.15 -8.21 11.75
N THR A 95 1.00 -7.53 12.52
CA THR A 95 1.10 -7.72 13.97
C THR A 95 -0.24 -7.42 14.66
N ILE A 96 -0.87 -6.28 14.33
CA ILE A 96 -2.20 -5.92 14.85
C ILE A 96 -3.25 -6.99 14.47
N ALA A 97 -3.12 -7.59 13.28
CA ALA A 97 -3.98 -8.67 12.82
C ALA A 97 -3.64 -10.06 13.40
N GLY A 98 -2.69 -10.16 14.33
CA GLY A 98 -2.25 -11.44 14.91
C GLY A 98 -1.47 -12.33 13.93
N LYS A 99 -0.91 -11.77 12.87
CA LYS A 99 -0.07 -12.46 11.88
C LYS A 99 1.41 -12.19 12.14
N SER A 100 2.27 -13.06 11.60
CA SER A 100 3.72 -12.81 11.63
C SER A 100 4.05 -11.52 10.84
N PRO A 101 4.81 -10.57 11.42
CA PRO A 101 5.24 -9.37 10.70
C PRO A 101 6.22 -9.67 9.56
N ALA A 102 6.96 -10.78 9.66
CA ALA A 102 7.95 -11.25 8.69
C ALA A 102 7.74 -12.75 8.44
N ALA A 103 6.64 -13.09 7.79
CA ALA A 103 6.27 -14.47 7.50
C ALA A 103 7.22 -15.15 6.50
N ASP A 104 7.74 -14.36 5.56
CA ASP A 104 8.55 -14.82 4.44
C ASP A 104 9.92 -14.14 4.42
N ALA A 105 10.92 -14.82 3.85
CA ALA A 105 12.28 -14.27 3.71
C ALA A 105 12.38 -13.18 2.62
N THR A 106 11.40 -13.13 1.71
CA THR A 106 11.31 -12.16 0.62
C THR A 106 9.85 -11.82 0.35
N ASP A 107 9.56 -10.55 0.09
CA ASP A 107 8.23 -10.15 -0.36
C ASP A 107 7.99 -10.59 -1.82
N PRO A 108 6.74 -10.91 -2.18
CA PRO A 108 6.37 -11.22 -3.56
C PRO A 108 6.53 -9.98 -4.46
N ALA A 109 6.54 -10.22 -5.78
CA ALA A 109 6.57 -9.19 -6.80
C ALA A 109 5.31 -9.28 -7.68
N MET A 110 4.63 -8.15 -7.89
CA MET A 110 3.45 -8.06 -8.75
C MET A 110 3.70 -7.18 -9.99
N THR A 111 3.31 -7.70 -11.15
CA THR A 111 3.10 -6.87 -12.34
C THR A 111 1.99 -5.84 -12.10
N GLU A 112 1.95 -4.77 -12.90
CA GLU A 112 0.85 -3.78 -12.85
C GLU A 112 -0.52 -4.46 -12.97
N ALA A 113 -0.65 -5.44 -13.87
CA ALA A 113 -1.90 -6.18 -14.06
C ALA A 113 -2.32 -6.95 -12.80
N GLN A 114 -1.38 -7.60 -12.11
CA GLN A 114 -1.65 -8.33 -10.87
C GLN A 114 -2.02 -7.38 -9.72
N ALA A 115 -1.29 -6.27 -9.56
CA ALA A 115 -1.59 -5.28 -8.54
C ALA A 115 -2.98 -4.65 -8.74
N LEU A 116 -3.33 -4.29 -9.99
CA LEU A 116 -4.66 -3.77 -10.31
C LEU A 116 -5.75 -4.83 -10.11
N ALA A 117 -5.48 -6.10 -10.42
CA ALA A 117 -6.43 -7.19 -10.17
C ALA A 117 -6.68 -7.37 -8.67
N ALA A 118 -5.63 -7.36 -7.84
CA ALA A 118 -5.75 -7.42 -6.38
C ALA A 118 -6.55 -6.23 -5.82
N LEU A 119 -6.30 -5.01 -6.31
CA LEU A 119 -7.10 -3.83 -5.93
C LEU A 119 -8.56 -3.97 -6.36
N ARG A 120 -8.86 -4.52 -7.55
CA ARG A 120 -10.23 -4.75 -8.00
C ARG A 120 -10.94 -5.82 -7.16
N SER A 121 -10.25 -6.87 -6.74
CA SER A 121 -10.87 -7.92 -5.91
C SER A 121 -11.28 -7.44 -4.53
N THR A 122 -10.74 -6.32 -4.05
CA THR A 122 -11.25 -5.65 -2.82
C THR A 122 -12.62 -5.00 -3.02
N GLY A 123 -13.03 -4.75 -4.27
CA GLY A 123 -14.20 -3.93 -4.60
C GLY A 123 -13.98 -2.42 -4.44
N PHE A 124 -12.78 -1.97 -4.02
CA PHE A 124 -12.50 -0.56 -3.79
C PHE A 124 -12.27 0.22 -5.08
N LEU A 125 -11.65 -0.42 -6.08
CA LEU A 125 -11.44 0.18 -7.38
C LEU A 125 -12.59 -0.18 -8.33
N ARG A 126 -13.48 0.79 -8.58
CA ARG A 126 -14.55 0.63 -9.59
C ARG A 126 -14.02 0.97 -10.98
N SER A 127 -14.40 0.16 -11.97
CA SER A 127 -14.20 0.39 -13.40
C SER A 127 -14.96 1.61 -13.89
#